data_AF-A0A1C6M0D4-F1
#
_entry.id   AF-A0A1C6M0D4-F1
#
_cell.length_a   1.000
_cell.length_b   1.000
_cell.length_c   1.000
_cell.angle_alpha   90.00
_cell.angle_beta   90.00
_cell.angle_gamma   90.00
#
_symmetry.space_group_name_H-M   'P 1'
#
loop_
_entity.id
_entity.type
_entity.pdbx_description
1 polymer ?
#
loop_
_entity_poly.entity_id
_entity_poly.type
_entity_poly.pdbx_seq_one_letter_code
_entity_poly.pdbx_strand_id
1 'polypeptide(L)' 'MARKYIDCRDHPGNTQCTVSIAADNEDELLNAAVQHAVAMHGYQDSPQLREQLRQMFKEEHAAAAH' A
#
# COMPACT_ATOMS: atom_id res chain seq x y z
N MET A 1 4.01 -1.30 -16.92
CA MET A 1 4.05 -2.24 -15.78
C MET A 1 2.62 -2.48 -15.34
N ALA A 2 2.28 -3.64 -14.80
CA ALA A 2 0.95 -3.84 -14.23
C ALA A 2 0.77 -2.89 -13.04
N ARG A 3 -0.37 -2.20 -12.97
CA ARG A 3 -0.67 -1.27 -11.88
C ARG A 3 -0.68 -2.03 -10.57
N LYS A 4 0.04 -1.53 -9.55
CA LYS A 4 0.09 -2.16 -8.23
C LYS A 4 -0.66 -1.32 -7.22
N TYR A 5 -1.15 -1.98 -6.17
CA TYR A 5 -1.84 -1.31 -5.08
C TYR A 5 -1.55 -1.94 -3.72
N ILE A 6 -1.74 -1.15 -2.66
CA ILE A 6 -1.90 -1.60 -1.27
C ILE A 6 -3.29 -1.21 -0.82
N ASP A 7 -3.98 -2.12 -0.16
CA ASP A 7 -5.24 -1.85 0.52
C ASP A 7 -5.04 -1.97 2.04
N CYS A 8 -5.26 -0.88 2.77
CA CYS A 8 -5.05 -0.84 4.21
C CYS A 8 -5.94 -1.82 4.98
N ARG A 9 -7.04 -2.29 4.38
CA ARG A 9 -7.93 -3.30 4.96
C ARG A 9 -7.27 -4.67 5.10
N ASP A 10 -6.24 -4.94 4.31
CA ASP A 10 -5.50 -6.20 4.37
C ASP A 10 -4.50 -6.27 5.52
N HIS A 11 -4.21 -5.13 6.18
CA HIS A 11 -3.29 -5.13 7.31
C HIS A 11 -3.95 -5.84 8.52
N PRO A 12 -3.28 -6.83 9.15
CA PRO A 12 -3.83 -7.52 10.31
C PRO A 12 -3.93 -6.55 11.50
N GLY A 13 -5.15 -6.13 11.82
CA GLY A 13 -5.44 -5.20 12.92
C GLY A 13 -6.63 -4.32 12.60
N ASN A 14 -7.35 -3.87 13.63
CA ASN A 14 -8.51 -3.01 13.43
C ASN A 14 -8.09 -1.54 13.23
N THR A 15 -7.62 -1.18 12.03
CA THR A 15 -7.30 0.21 11.68
C THR A 15 -8.53 1.00 11.22
N GLN A 16 -9.70 0.37 11.08
CA GLN A 16 -10.93 0.95 10.46
C GLN A 16 -10.62 1.76 9.18
N CYS A 17 -9.49 1.48 8.51
CA CYS A 17 -8.97 2.26 7.41
C CYS A 17 -9.43 1.62 6.10
N THR A 18 -10.10 2.40 5.28
CA THR A 18 -10.66 1.95 4.00
C THR A 18 -9.87 2.49 2.80
N VAL A 19 -8.69 3.08 3.06
CA VAL A 19 -7.84 3.67 2.01
C VAL A 19 -7.16 2.55 1.22
N SER A 20 -7.24 2.66 -0.10
CA SER A 20 -6.43 1.89 -1.05
C SER A 20 -5.61 2.87 -1.87
N ILE A 21 -4.33 2.55 -2.07
CA ILE A 21 -3.35 3.38 -2.75
C ILE A 21 -2.80 2.57 -3.92
N ALA A 22 -2.81 3.14 -5.11
CA ALA A 22 -2.31 2.49 -6.31
C ALA A 22 -1.36 3.41 -7.09
N ALA A 23 -0.33 2.83 -7.70
CA ALA A 23 0.58 3.54 -8.58
C ALA A 23 1.13 2.60 -9.67
N ASP A 24 1.67 3.19 -10.73
CA ASP A 24 2.28 2.46 -11.84
C ASP A 24 3.74 2.07 -11.54
N ASN A 25 4.36 2.73 -10.55
CA ASN A 25 5.71 2.48 -10.06
C ASN A 25 5.68 2.02 -8.59
N GLU A 26 6.45 0.97 -8.28
CA GLU A 26 6.62 0.44 -6.93
C GLU A 26 7.18 1.46 -5.94
N ASP A 27 8.13 2.30 -6.34
CA ASP A 27 8.71 3.31 -5.45
C ASP A 27 7.71 4.42 -5.13
N GLU A 28 6.87 4.81 -6.10
CA GLU A 28 5.78 5.77 -5.88
C GLU A 28 4.73 5.19 -4.93
N LEU A 29 4.31 3.94 -5.17
CA LEU A 29 3.37 3.24 -4.30
C LEU A 29 3.91 3.13 -2.87
N LEU A 30 5.17 2.73 -2.72
CA LEU A 30 5.79 2.59 -1.41
C LEU A 30 5.83 3.92 -0.67
N ASN A 31 6.29 4.99 -1.33
CA ASN A 31 6.40 6.30 -0.71
C ASN A 31 5.02 6.82 -0.27
N ALA A 32 4.00 6.66 -1.10
CA ALA A 32 2.63 7.04 -0.74
C ALA A 32 2.07 6.20 0.43
N ALA A 33 2.29 4.89 0.41
CA ALA A 33 1.86 4.01 1.50
C ALA A 33 2.57 4.30 2.82
N VAL A 34 3.87 4.59 2.80
CA VAL A 34 4.64 5.00 3.99
C VAL A 34 4.09 6.31 4.55
N GLN A 35 3.86 7.32 3.70
CA GLN A 35 3.28 8.59 4.15
C GLN A 35 1.91 8.40 4.81
N HIS A 36 1.06 7.54 4.24
CA HIS A 36 -0.22 7.20 4.84
C HIS A 36 -0.05 6.48 6.19
N ALA A 37 0.82 5.47 6.26
CA ALA A 37 1.10 4.71 7.47
C ALA A 37 1.62 5.62 8.61
N VAL A 38 2.49 6.58 8.30
CA VAL A 38 2.99 7.55 9.28
C VAL A 38 1.89 8.51 9.73
N ALA A 39 1.19 9.14 8.78
CA ALA A 39 0.24 10.20 9.08
C ALA A 39 -1.06 9.70 9.73
N MET A 40 -1.57 8.55 9.29
CA MET A 40 -2.89 8.03 9.69
C MET A 40 -2.81 6.93 10.75
N HIS A 41 -1.68 6.24 10.86
CA HIS A 41 -1.50 5.12 11.79
C HIS A 41 -0.35 5.33 12.77
N GLY A 42 0.37 6.45 12.69
CA GLY A 42 1.42 6.81 13.64
C GLY A 42 2.64 5.89 13.58
N TYR A 43 2.82 5.12 12.51
CA TYR A 43 4.02 4.32 12.34
C TYR A 43 5.25 5.20 12.13
N GLN A 44 6.42 4.69 12.50
CA GLN A 44 7.69 5.32 12.19
C GLN A 44 8.14 4.88 10.79
N ASP A 45 8.49 5.85 9.93
CA ASP A 45 9.17 5.55 8.68
C ASP A 45 10.53 4.88 8.97
N SER A 46 10.56 3.56 8.75
CA SER A 46 11.70 2.69 9.06
C SER A 46 11.91 1.70 7.93
N PRO A 47 13.14 1.18 7.73
CA PRO A 47 13.39 0.15 6.72
C PRO A 47 12.48 -1.07 6.88
N GLN A 48 12.19 -1.47 8.11
CA GLN A 48 11.31 -2.60 8.44
C GLN A 48 9.88 -2.34 7.99
N LEU A 49 9.31 -1.16 8.29
CA LEU A 49 7.97 -0.78 7.82
C LEU A 49 7.89 -0.80 6.30
N ARG A 50 8.92 -0.25 5.63
CA ARG A 50 8.99 -0.21 4.17
C ARG A 50 9.03 -1.61 3.56
N GLU A 51 9.77 -2.54 4.16
CA GLU A 51 9.82 -3.92 3.73
C GLU A 51 8.47 -4.63 3.92
N GLN A 52 7.82 -4.43 5.08
CA GLN A 52 6.47 -4.96 5.34
C GLN A 52 5.44 -4.45 4.33
N LEU A 53 5.43 -3.15 4.02
CA LEU A 53 4.52 -2.57 3.04
C LEU A 53 4.77 -3.13 1.62
N ARG A 54 6.03 -3.34 1.22
CA ARG A 54 6.34 -4.00 -0.07
C ARG A 54 5.74 -5.40 -0.17
N GLN A 55 5.73 -6.17 0.91
CA GLN A 55 5.10 -7.50 0.93
C GLN A 55 3.56 -7.44 0.79
N MET A 56 2.95 -6.27 0.99
CA MET A 56 1.51 -6.05 0.82
C MET A 56 1.14 -5.60 -0.60
N PHE A 57 2.11 -5.43 -1.51
CA PHE A 57 1.82 -5.03 -2.89
C PHE A 57 1.02 -6.11 -3.60
N LYS A 58 -0.12 -5.72 -4.14
CA LYS A 58 -0.97 -6.55 -4.99
C LYS A 58 -0.95 -6.00 -6.40
N GLU A 59 -0.97 -6.88 -7.38
CA GLU A 59 -1.18 -6.49 -8.77
C GLU A 59 -2.68 -6.28 -8.97
N GLU A 60 -3.05 -5.15 -9.57
CA GLU A 60 -4.40 -4.98 -10.10
C GLU A 60 -4.52 -6.00 -11.24
N HIS A 61 -5.17 -7.14 -10.96
CA HIS A 61 -5.51 -8.08 -12.03
C HIS A 61 -6.26 -7.28 -13.07
N ALA A 62 -5.72 -7.23 -14.28
CA ALA A 62 -6.38 -6.60 -15.42
C ALA A 62 -7.80 -7.17 -15.49
N ALA A 63 -8.77 -6.41 -14.99
CA ALA A 63 -10.15 -6.65 -15.32
C ALA A 63 -10.16 -6.59 -16.84
N ALA A 64 -10.53 -7.70 -17.46
CA ALA A 64 -10.80 -7.73 -18.89
C ALA A 64 -11.63 -6.49 -19.21
N ALA A 65 -11.07 -5.62 -20.05
CA ALA A 65 -11.75 -4.44 -20.53
C ALA A 65 -13.14 -4.88 -21.03
N HIS A 66 -14.18 -4.37 -20.37
CA HIS A 66 -15.56 -4.58 -20.77
C HIS A 66 -15.97 -3.53 -21.80
#